data_AF-A0A7Y7CIC2-F1
#
_entry.id   AF-A0A7Y7CIC2-F1
#
_cell.length_a   1.000
_cell.length_b   1.000
_cell.length_c   1.000
_cell.angle_alpha   90.00
_cell.angle_beta   90.00
_cell.angle_gamma   90.00
#
_symmetry.space_group_name_H-M   'P 1'
#
loop_
_entity.id
_entity.type
_entity.pdbx_description
1 polymer ?
#
loop_
_entity_poly.entity_id
_entity_poly.type
_entity_poly.pdbx_seq_one_letter_code
_entity_poly.pdbx_strand_id
1 'polypeptide(L)' 'EEGSKHFHSLTPGKQRSLIYIVSKVKSLDKQINKSLAILDHLKDVQGKLNFRMLNAKIKEYNSRERYY' A
#
# COMPACT_ATOMS: atom_id res chain seq x y z
N GLU A 1 13.69 -2.90 -1.96
CA GLU A 1 13.78 -1.66 -2.77
C GLU A 1 12.78 -1.55 -3.92
N GLU A 2 12.44 -2.64 -4.64
CA GLU A 2 11.59 -2.62 -5.84
C GLU A 2 10.25 -1.87 -5.68
N GLY A 3 9.47 -2.15 -4.64
CA GLY A 3 8.20 -1.45 -4.39
C GLY A 3 8.37 0.06 -4.19
N SER A 4 9.50 0.48 -3.58
CA SER A 4 9.84 1.89 -3.44
C SER A 4 10.14 2.53 -4.80
N LYS A 5 10.88 1.84 -5.68
CA LYS A 5 11.14 2.31 -7.05
C LYS A 5 9.82 2.50 -7.82
N HIS A 6 8.92 1.52 -7.73
CA HIS A 6 7.58 1.65 -8.34
C HIS A 6 6.79 2.83 -7.75
N PHE A 7 6.78 3.01 -6.44
CA PHE A 7 6.10 4.14 -5.81
C PHE A 7 6.64 5.50 -6.29
N HIS A 8 7.96 5.67 -6.32
CA HIS A 8 8.59 6.92 -6.76
C HIS A 8 8.43 7.18 -8.26
N SER A 9 8.19 6.14 -9.07
CA SER A 9 7.85 6.29 -10.50
C SER A 9 6.39 6.70 -10.77
N LEU A 10 5.51 6.63 -9.76
CA LEU A 10 4.12 7.05 -9.92
C LEU A 10 4.02 8.57 -10.12
N THR A 11 2.95 9.01 -10.78
CA THR A 11 2.66 10.44 -10.83
C THR A 11 2.43 11.00 -9.43
N PRO A 12 2.75 12.28 -9.18
CA PRO A 12 2.56 12.90 -7.86
C PRO A 12 1.12 12.77 -7.34
N GLY A 13 0.13 12.80 -8.23
CA GLY A 13 -1.27 12.58 -7.86
C GLY A 13 -1.52 11.19 -7.26
N LYS A 14 -1.00 10.13 -7.89
CA LYS A 14 -1.12 8.76 -7.40
C LYS A 14 -0.35 8.56 -6.08
N GLN A 15 0.84 9.14 -5.96
CA GLN A 15 1.61 9.11 -4.71
C GLN A 15 0.81 9.76 -3.57
N ARG A 16 0.28 10.97 -3.78
CA ARG A 16 -0.55 11.67 -2.80
C ARG A 16 -1.78 10.87 -2.38
N SER A 17 -2.46 10.22 -3.33
CA SER A 17 -3.60 9.36 -3.02
C SER A 17 -3.21 8.19 -2.10
N LEU A 18 -2.07 7.53 -2.37
CA LEU A 18 -1.59 6.43 -1.53
C LEU A 18 -1.15 6.91 -0.14
N ILE A 19 -0.44 8.04 -0.06
CA ILE A 19 -0.04 8.66 1.22
C ILE A 19 -1.29 9.02 2.03
N TYR A 20 -2.30 9.61 1.40
CA TYR A 20 -3.57 9.95 2.05
C TYR A 20 -4.30 8.70 2.60
N ILE A 21 -4.29 7.59 1.86
CA ILE A 21 -4.87 6.32 2.29
C ILE A 21 -4.18 5.78 3.57
N VAL A 22 -2.86 5.96 3.68
CA VAL A 22 -2.08 5.61 4.88
C VAL A 22 -2.38 6.57 6.02
N SER A 23 -2.26 7.88 5.79
CA SER A 23 -2.37 8.91 6.84
C SER A 23 -3.77 9.02 7.45
N LYS A 24 -4.81 8.55 6.75
CA LYS A 24 -6.18 8.47 7.30
C LYS A 24 -6.29 7.50 8.50
N VAL A 25 -5.37 6.55 8.63
CA VAL A 25 -5.36 5.59 9.73
C VAL A 25 -4.62 6.19 10.94
N LYS A 26 -5.20 6.11 12.15
CA LYS A 26 -4.63 6.74 13.35
C LYS A 26 -3.49 5.95 14.01
N SER A 27 -3.57 4.62 14.00
CA SER A 27 -2.57 3.74 14.63
C SER A 27 -1.33 3.65 13.73
N LEU A 28 -0.16 3.85 14.33
CA LEU A 28 1.12 3.77 13.63
C LEU A 28 1.35 2.37 13.05
N ASP A 29 1.08 1.31 13.81
CA ASP A 29 1.24 -0.07 13.33
C ASP A 29 0.36 -0.34 12.10
N LYS A 30 -0.89 0.15 12.13
CA LYS A 30 -1.79 0.03 10.99
C LYS A 30 -1.36 0.91 9.80
N GLN A 31 -0.69 2.03 10.03
CA GLN A 31 -0.07 2.82 8.97
C GLN A 31 1.09 2.05 8.33
N ILE A 32 1.92 1.39 9.13
CA ILE A 32 3.05 0.55 8.66
C ILE A 32 2.51 -0.62 7.84
N ASN A 33 1.57 -1.40 8.39
CA ASN A 33 0.97 -2.54 7.69
C ASN A 33 0.33 -2.14 6.35
N LYS A 34 -0.36 -1.01 6.31
CA LYS A 34 -0.94 -0.50 5.07
C LYS A 34 0.12 -0.03 4.08
N SER A 35 1.20 0.59 4.55
CA SER A 35 2.32 1.01 3.70
C SER A 35 3.00 -0.21 3.06
N LEU A 36 3.21 -1.28 3.83
CA LEU A 36 3.75 -2.54 3.32
C LEU A 36 2.82 -3.17 2.27
N ALA A 37 1.51 -3.23 2.54
CA ALA A 37 0.53 -3.74 1.59
C ALA A 37 0.53 -2.95 0.26
N ILE A 38 0.70 -1.62 0.32
CA ILE A 38 0.81 -0.77 -0.88
C ILE A 38 2.09 -1.10 -1.65
N LEU A 39 3.24 -1.20 -0.98
CA LEU A 39 4.51 -1.48 -1.64
C LEU A 39 4.52 -2.86 -2.29
N ASP A 40 3.98 -3.88 -1.63
CA ASP A 40 3.89 -5.23 -2.18
C ASP A 40 2.89 -5.32 -3.33
N HIS A 41 1.74 -4.65 -3.23
CA HIS A 41 0.83 -4.51 -4.37
C HIS A 41 1.56 -3.90 -5.57
N LEU A 42 2.30 -2.80 -5.39
CA LEU A 42 3.03 -2.14 -6.47
C LEU A 42 4.09 -3.04 -7.10
N LYS A 43 4.72 -3.95 -6.34
CA LYS A 43 5.60 -4.98 -6.91
C LYS A 43 4.81 -5.98 -7.75
N ASP A 44 3.72 -6.53 -7.21
CA ASP A 44 2.89 -7.55 -7.90
C ASP A 44 2.37 -7.06 -9.25
N VAL A 45 2.03 -5.77 -9.36
CA VAL A 45 1.51 -5.18 -10.60
C VAL A 45 2.55 -4.38 -11.40
N GLN A 46 3.84 -4.51 -11.06
CA GLN A 46 4.94 -3.82 -11.75
C GLN A 46 4.71 -2.30 -11.88
N GLY A 47 4.23 -1.66 -10.80
CA GLY A 47 3.93 -0.23 -10.75
C GLY A 47 2.59 0.20 -11.37
N LYS A 48 1.84 -0.71 -12.01
CA LYS A 48 0.52 -0.41 -12.60
C LYS A 48 -0.57 -0.38 -11.52
N LEU A 49 -0.64 0.72 -10.77
CA LEU A 49 -1.58 0.89 -9.66
C LEU A 49 -3.04 0.52 -10.01
N ASN A 50 -3.46 -0.66 -9.54
CA ASN A 50 -4.83 -1.16 -9.60
C ASN A 50 -5.49 -1.11 -8.21
N PHE A 51 -6.49 -0.25 -8.02
CA PHE A 51 -7.12 -0.05 -6.72
C PHE A 51 -7.95 -1.25 -6.23
N ARG A 52 -8.50 -2.07 -7.14
CA ARG A 52 -9.26 -3.26 -6.76
C ARG A 52 -8.34 -4.30 -6.11
N MET A 53 -7.20 -4.57 -6.75
CA MET A 53 -6.18 -5.48 -6.23
C MET A 53 -5.53 -4.92 -4.97
N LEU A 54 -5.25 -3.61 -4.93
CA LEU A 54 -4.71 -2.95 -3.74
C LEU A 54 -5.63 -3.14 -2.53
N ASN A 55 -6.94 -2.95 -2.70
CA ASN A 55 -7.90 -3.14 -1.62
C ASN A 55 -7.94 -4.59 -1.12
N ALA A 56 -7.80 -5.57 -2.02
CA ALA A 56 -7.70 -6.98 -1.64
C ALA A 56 -6.41 -7.23 -0.83
N LYS A 57 -5.27 -6.72 -1.29
CA LYS A 57 -3.98 -6.84 -0.59
C LYS A 57 -4.01 -6.19 0.80
N ILE A 58 -4.61 -5.01 0.94
CA ILE A 58 -4.77 -4.35 2.26
C ILE A 58 -5.62 -5.21 3.20
N LYS A 59 -6.71 -5.82 2.71
CA LYS A 59 -7.54 -6.72 3.53
C LYS A 59 -6.75 -7.94 3.97
N GLU A 60 -5.97 -8.54 3.06
CA GLU A 60 -5.09 -9.67 3.37
C GLU A 60 -4.11 -9.33 4.50
N TYR A 61 -3.44 -8.18 4.45
CA TYR A 61 -2.53 -7.72 5.51
C TYR A 61 -3.24 -7.54 6.85
N ASN A 62 -4.40 -6.89 6.86
CA ASN A 62 -5.17 -6.70 8.09
C ASN A 62 -5.66 -8.03 8.68
N SER A 63 -5.99 -9.01 7.83
CA SER A 63 -6.36 -10.35 8.28
C SER A 63 -5.16 -11.08 8.87
N ARG A 64 -3.99 -11.03 8.21
CA ARG A 64 -2.75 -11.64 8.74
C ARG A 64 -2.35 -11.08 10.10
N GLU A 65 -2.42 -9.76 10.27
CA GLU A 65 -2.13 -9.08 11.56
C GLU A 65 -3.00 -9.60 12.70
N ARG A 66 -4.27 -9.98 12.46
CA ARG A 66 -5.16 -10.47 13.52
C ARG A 66 -4.72 -11.81 14.13
N TYR A 67 -3.89 -12.58 13.44
CA TYR A 67 -3.48 -13.93 13.86
C TYR A 67 -2.11 -13.98 14.55
N TYR A 68 -1.44 -12.83 14.71
CA TYR A 68 -0.19 -12.68 15.44
C TYR A 68 -0.40 -11.69 16.59
#